data_AF-A0A7Y5Q4W2-F1
#
_entry.id   AF-A0A7Y5Q4W2-F1
#
_cell.length_a   1.000
_cell.length_b   1.000
_cell.length_c   1.000
_cell.angle_alpha   90.00
_cell.angle_beta   90.00
_cell.angle_gamma   90.00
#
_symmetry.space_group_name_H-M   'P 1'
#
loop_
_entity.id
_entity.type
_entity.pdbx_description
1 polymer ?
#
loop_
_entity_poly.entity_id
_entity_poly.type
_entity_poly.pdbx_seq_one_letter_code
_entity_poly.pdbx_strand_id
1 'polypeptide(L)'
;MEFQAPDMDIWALLPGTLVAITALVVLLDGVFRPEPTTARTVWLSSIGLAAAAVATVLATIAGPSISFAGMLLADRVAAVLNLVFLAATVVGILLAADHL
;
A
#
# COMPACT_ATOMS: atom_id res chain seq x y z
N MET A 1 35.61 -10.29 -5.92
CA MET A 1 34.54 -9.30 -5.72
C MET A 1 33.55 -9.94 -4.78
N GLU A 2 33.58 -9.56 -3.49
CA GLU A 2 32.58 -10.03 -2.54
C GLU A 2 31.22 -9.45 -2.95
N PHE A 3 30.23 -10.32 -3.10
CA PHE A 3 28.86 -9.91 -3.38
C PHE A 3 28.29 -9.32 -2.09
N GLN A 4 28.41 -8.00 -1.92
CA GLN A 4 27.78 -7.31 -0.82
C GLN A 4 26.27 -7.25 -1.13
N ALA A 5 25.49 -8.06 -0.42
CA ALA A 5 24.04 -8.04 -0.57
C ALA A 5 23.55 -6.60 -0.39
N PRO A 6 22.70 -6.07 -1.30
CA PRO A 6 22.12 -4.75 -1.13
C PRO A 6 21.44 -4.67 0.22
N ASP A 7 21.70 -3.60 0.96
CA ASP A 7 21.01 -3.34 2.22
C ASP A 7 19.50 -3.27 1.91
N MET A 8 18.74 -4.20 2.48
CA MET A 8 17.33 -4.41 2.14
C MET A 8 16.49 -4.25 3.40
N ASP A 9 15.92 -3.06 3.54
CA ASP A 9 14.92 -2.82 4.56
C ASP A 9 13.55 -3.29 4.07
N ILE A 10 13.11 -4.43 4.61
CA ILE A 10 11.81 -5.04 4.30
C ILE A 10 10.66 -4.21 4.89
N TRP A 11 10.88 -3.51 6.00
CA TRP A 11 9.85 -2.70 6.65
C TRP A 11 9.48 -1.48 5.82
N ALA A 12 10.46 -0.89 5.15
CA ALA A 12 10.26 0.21 4.22
C ALA A 12 9.40 -0.17 2.99
N LEU A 13 9.37 -1.45 2.61
CA LEU A 13 8.60 -1.98 1.48
C LEU A 13 7.18 -2.41 1.84
N LEU A 14 6.90 -2.61 3.13
CA LEU A 14 5.65 -3.19 3.61
C LEU A 14 4.40 -2.44 3.10
N PRO A 15 4.36 -1.09 3.09
CA PRO A 15 3.17 -0.37 2.64
C PRO A 15 2.86 -0.62 1.16
N GLY A 16 3.87 -0.53 0.29
CA GLY A 16 3.68 -0.72 -1.15
C GLY A 16 3.31 -2.16 -1.51
N THR A 17 3.93 -3.13 -0.83
CA THR A 17 3.60 -4.54 -1.02
C THR A 17 2.18 -4.87 -0.57
N LEU A 18 1.70 -4.30 0.54
CA LEU A 18 0.32 -4.45 0.99
C LEU A 18 -0.70 -3.88 -0.01
N VAL A 19 -0.41 -2.71 -0.59
CA VAL A 19 -1.26 -2.12 -1.65
C VAL A 19 -1.32 -3.04 -2.86
N ALA A 20 -0.19 -3.55 -3.32
CA ALA A 20 -0.12 -4.47 -4.47
C ALA A 20 -0.88 -5.77 -4.21
N ILE A 21 -0.70 -6.38 -3.03
CA ILE A 21 -1.44 -7.58 -2.61
C ILE A 21 -2.94 -7.30 -2.56
N THR A 22 -3.34 -6.15 -2.00
CA THR A 22 -4.76 -5.75 -1.95
C THR A 22 -5.35 -5.64 -3.35
N ALA A 23 -4.65 -4.99 -4.28
CA ALA A 23 -5.10 -4.87 -5.67
C ALA A 23 -5.26 -6.25 -6.33
N LEU A 24 -4.32 -7.18 -6.10
CA LEU A 24 -4.41 -8.55 -6.60
C LEU A 24 -5.60 -9.31 -5.99
N VAL A 25 -5.83 -9.18 -4.68
CA VAL A 25 -6.97 -9.84 -4.00
C VAL A 25 -8.29 -9.33 -4.55
N VAL A 26 -8.43 -8.01 -4.73
CA VAL A 26 -9.63 -7.39 -5.31
C VAL A 26 -9.83 -7.87 -6.76
N LEU A 27 -8.76 -7.93 -7.55
CA LEU A 27 -8.81 -8.42 -8.92
C LEU A 27 -9.23 -9.89 -8.98
N LEU A 28 -8.65 -10.75 -8.13
CA LEU A 28 -9.02 -12.16 -8.05
C LEU A 28 -10.48 -12.34 -7.61
N ASP A 29 -10.95 -11.57 -6.62
CA ASP A 29 -12.35 -11.63 -6.19
C ASP A 29 -13.31 -11.28 -7.34
N GLY A 30 -12.98 -10.26 -8.15
CA GLY A 30 -13.76 -9.90 -9.33
C GLY A 30 -13.71 -10.93 -10.47
N VAL A 31 -12.59 -11.64 -10.65
CA VAL A 31 -12.46 -12.70 -11.67
C VAL A 31 -13.27 -13.94 -11.29
N PHE A 32 -13.24 -14.35 -10.03
CA PHE A 32 -13.91 -15.58 -9.59
C PHE A 32 -15.41 -15.39 -9.30
N ARG A 33 -15.88 -14.15 -9.17
CA ARG A 33 -17.29 -13.85 -8.84
C ARG A 33 -17.84 -12.79 -9.81
N PRO A 34 -18.60 -13.21 -10.83
CA PRO A 34 -19.08 -12.31 -11.89
C PRO A 34 -20.15 -11.31 -11.44
N GLU A 35 -20.70 -11.46 -10.22
CA GLU A 35 -21.56 -10.45 -9.58
C GLU A 35 -20.78 -9.74 -8.44
N PRO A 36 -19.85 -8.83 -8.78
CA PRO A 36 -19.22 -8.00 -7.77
C PRO A 36 -20.29 -7.07 -7.17
N THR A 37 -20.56 -7.22 -5.87
CA THR A 37 -21.29 -6.17 -5.17
C THR A 37 -20.32 -5.01 -4.96
N THR A 38 -20.66 -3.81 -5.44
CA THR A 38 -19.86 -2.59 -5.28
C THR A 38 -19.40 -2.41 -3.83
N ALA A 39 -20.30 -2.70 -2.88
CA ALA A 39 -20.02 -2.65 -1.45
C ALA A 39 -18.86 -3.57 -0.99
N ARG A 40 -18.73 -4.77 -1.55
CA ARG A 40 -17.70 -5.73 -1.14
C ARG A 40 -16.32 -5.35 -1.68
N THR A 41 -16.24 -4.93 -2.94
CA THR A 41 -15.01 -4.42 -3.55
C THR A 41 -14.50 -3.20 -2.80
N VAL A 42 -15.40 -2.28 -2.44
CA VAL A 42 -15.09 -1.08 -1.64
C VAL A 42 -14.57 -1.47 -0.26
N TRP A 43 -15.22 -2.41 0.43
CA TRP A 43 -14.77 -2.89 1.74
C TRP A 43 -13.41 -3.57 1.70
N LEU A 44 -13.18 -4.48 0.73
CA LEU A 44 -11.90 -5.18 0.57
C LEU A 44 -10.76 -4.19 0.29
N SER A 45 -11.00 -3.24 -0.61
CA SER A 45 -10.01 -2.21 -0.95
C SER A 45 -9.73 -1.29 0.24
N SER A 46 -10.76 -0.88 0.97
CA SER A 46 -10.63 -0.01 2.14
C SER A 46 -9.83 -0.66 3.27
N ILE A 47 -10.07 -1.95 3.56
CA ILE A 47 -9.30 -2.70 4.57
C ILE A 47 -7.82 -2.76 4.18
N GLY A 48 -7.52 -3.09 2.93
CA GLY A 48 -6.13 -3.20 2.47
C GLY A 48 -5.39 -1.86 2.48
N LEU A 49 -6.08 -0.77 2.12
CA LEU A 49 -5.54 0.59 2.22
C LEU A 49 -5.31 1.02 3.67
N ALA A 50 -6.21 0.65 4.59
CA ALA A 50 -6.02 0.90 6.02
C ALA A 50 -4.80 0.13 6.57
N ALA A 51 -4.61 -1.13 6.16
CA ALA A 51 -3.43 -1.90 6.53
C ALA A 51 -2.13 -1.25 6.00
N ALA A 52 -2.13 -0.76 4.76
CA ALA A 52 -0.99 -0.04 4.18
C ALA A 52 -0.70 1.29 4.92
N ALA A 53 -1.74 1.99 5.38
CA ALA A 53 -1.58 3.21 6.18
C ALA A 53 -0.93 2.89 7.54
N VAL A 54 -1.41 1.86 8.23
CA VAL A 54 -0.81 1.38 9.49
C VAL A 54 0.66 0.98 9.28
N ALA A 55 0.94 0.22 8.22
CA ALA A 55 2.31 -0.15 7.86
C ALA A 55 3.21 1.06 7.63
N THR A 56 2.70 2.12 6.99
CA THR A 56 3.45 3.36 6.75
C THR A 56 3.80 4.05 8.07
N VAL A 57 2.86 4.11 9.02
CA VAL A 57 3.11 4.67 10.35
C VAL A 57 4.15 3.85 11.11
N LEU A 58 4.04 2.53 11.09
CA LEU A 58 5.01 1.64 11.75
C LEU A 58 6.42 1.78 11.16
N ALA A 59 6.54 1.83 9.83
CA ALA A 59 7.82 2.06 9.16
C ALA A 59 8.45 3.41 9.55
N THR A 60 7.62 4.45 9.73
CA THR A 60 8.10 5.77 10.17
C THR A 60 8.66 5.76 11.59
N ILE A 61 8.09 4.93 12.48
CA ILE A 61 8.57 4.76 13.86
C ILE A 61 9.91 4.04 13.90
N ALA A 62 10.14 3.10 12.97
CA ALA A 62 11.41 2.35 12.86
C ALA A 62 12.60 3.25 12.48
N GLY A 63 12.34 4.44 11.93
CA GLY A 63 13.35 5.46 11.62
C GLY A 63 13.69 5.52 10.12
N PRO A 64 14.51 6.51 9.72
CA PRO A 64 14.87 6.68 8.31
C PRO A 64 15.74 5.52 7.82
N SER A 65 15.43 5.00 6.63
CA SER A 65 16.23 3.95 6.00
C SER A 65 16.43 4.19 4.51
N ILE A 66 17.58 3.71 4.02
CA ILE A 66 17.93 3.69 2.61
C ILE A 66 17.99 2.23 2.19
N SER A 67 17.24 1.86 1.16
CA SER A 67 17.14 0.49 0.67
C SER A 67 17.36 0.44 -0.85
N PHE A 68 17.63 -0.75 -1.39
CA PHE A 68 17.85 -0.98 -2.83
C PHE A 68 18.95 -0.09 -3.42
N ALA A 69 20.13 -0.08 -2.81
CA ALA A 69 21.27 0.69 -3.30
C ALA A 69 20.96 2.19 -3.53
N GLY A 70 20.09 2.77 -2.71
CA GLY A 70 19.72 4.19 -2.79
C GLY A 70 18.48 4.49 -3.64
N MET A 71 17.82 3.48 -4.21
CA MET A 71 16.58 3.68 -4.96
C MET A 71 15.38 4.02 -4.06
N LEU A 72 15.41 3.56 -2.81
CA LEU A 72 14.33 3.79 -1.86
C LEU A 72 14.87 4.55 -0.66
N LEU A 73 14.31 5.74 -0.44
CA LEU A 73 14.52 6.54 0.76
C LEU A 73 13.21 6.57 1.55
N ALA A 74 13.17 5.86 2.66
CA ALA A 74 12.04 5.89 3.59
C ALA A 74 12.32 6.94 4.66
N ASP A 75 11.82 8.16 4.45
CA ASP A 75 11.89 9.24 5.42
C ASP A 75 10.49 9.72 5.83
N ARG A 76 10.45 10.72 6.72
CA ARG A 76 9.18 11.27 7.22
C ARG A 76 8.38 11.99 6.13
N VAL A 77 9.06 12.54 5.12
CA VAL A 77 8.40 13.24 4.01
C VAL A 77 7.70 12.22 3.11
N ALA A 78 8.41 11.15 2.73
CA ALA A 78 7.88 10.02 2.00
C ALA A 78 6.70 9.38 2.73
N ALA A 79 6.80 9.22 4.06
CA ALA A 79 5.70 8.71 4.87
C ALA A 79 4.44 9.59 4.82
N VAL A 80 4.60 10.91 4.98
CA VAL A 80 3.48 11.86 4.89
C VAL A 80 2.85 11.83 3.50
N LEU A 81 3.66 11.85 2.44
CA LEU A 81 3.16 11.77 1.06
C LEU A 81 2.40 10.46 0.82
N ASN A 82 2.94 9.33 1.28
CA ASN A 82 2.24 8.03 1.17
C ASN A 82 0.90 8.04 1.90
N LEU A 83 0.82 8.61 3.12
CA LEU A 83 -0.44 8.73 3.84
C LEU A 83 -1.45 9.61 3.10
N VAL A 84 -1.00 10.73 2.50
CA VAL A 84 -1.85 11.59 1.67
C VAL A 84 -2.37 10.84 0.44
N PHE A 85 -1.51 10.11 -0.27
CA PHE A 85 -1.94 9.31 -1.43
C PHE A 85 -2.91 8.19 -1.05
N LEU A 86 -2.67 7.50 0.07
CA LEU A 86 -3.60 6.49 0.57
C LEU A 86 -4.96 7.10 0.92
N ALA A 87 -4.98 8.25 1.61
CA ALA A 87 -6.23 8.96 1.91
C ALA A 87 -6.97 9.39 0.64
N ALA A 88 -6.26 9.97 -0.33
CA ALA A 88 -6.84 10.35 -1.62
C ALA A 88 -7.41 9.15 -2.37
N THR A 89 -6.75 7.99 -2.31
CA THR A 89 -7.21 6.75 -2.92
C THR A 89 -8.50 6.25 -2.26
N VAL A 90 -8.57 6.26 -0.92
CA VAL A 90 -9.80 5.90 -0.19
C VAL A 90 -10.95 6.81 -0.58
N VAL A 91 -10.73 8.13 -0.61
CA VAL A 91 -11.75 9.11 -1.03
C VAL A 91 -12.20 8.85 -2.48
N GLY A 92 -11.26 8.58 -3.38
CA GLY A 92 -11.56 8.22 -4.77
C GLY A 92 -12.42 6.96 -4.89
N ILE A 93 -12.13 5.92 -4.10
CA ILE A 93 -12.93 4.69 -4.07
C ILE A 93 -14.34 4.97 -3.53
N LEU A 94 -14.47 5.75 -2.45
CA LEU A 94 -15.77 6.08 -1.88
C LEU A 94 -16.62 6.91 -2.85
N LEU A 95 -16.02 7.87 -3.55
CA LEU A 95 -16.70 8.65 -4.59
C LEU A 95 -17.14 7.77 -5.74
N ALA A 96 -16.28 6.87 -6.21
CA ALA A 96 -16.61 5.93 -7.29
C ALA A 96 -17.73 4.96 -6.87
N ALA A 97 -17.78 4.55 -5.62
CA ALA A 97 -18.82 3.67 -5.09
C ALA A 97 -20.22 4.27 -5.14
N ASP A 98 -20.34 5.59 -4.97
CA ASP A 98 -21.62 6.31 -5.04
C ASP A 98 -22.09 6.52 -6.49
N HIS A 99 -21.16 6.45 -7.46
CA HIS A 99 -21.42 6.67 -8.88
C HIS A 99 -21.54 5.37 -9.71
N LEU A 100 -21.32 4.19 -9.11
CA LEU A 100 -21.37 2.86 -9.73
C LEU A 100 -22.64 2.09 -9.33
#